data_AF-X1DCF8-F1
#
_entry.id   AF-X1DCF8-F1
#
_cell.length_a   1.000
_cell.length_b   1.000
_cell.length_c   1.000
_cell.angle_alpha   90.00
_cell.angle_beta   90.00
_cell.angle_gamma   90.00
#
_symmetry.space_group_name_H-M   'P 1'
#
loop_
_entity.id
_entity.type
_entity.pdbx_description
1 polymer ?
#
loop_
_entity_poly.entity_id
_entity_poly.type
_entity_poly.pdbx_seq_one_letter_code
_entity_poly.pdbx_strand_id
1 'polypeptide(L)'
;MKYARVSSVFKDDGSSEDNADSSSVGTLVNDGDLILGKGDVNTPGSSLKGVIGDLDEMEIHSVALSQDWIQIDYNNQSSPSTFYSVSDEQGGVTARPLPQRVLSGPFAGPFNGVF
;
A
#
# COMPACT_ATOMS: atom_id res chain seq x y z
N MET A 1 2.44 31.79 4.69
CA MET A 1 2.42 30.65 5.64
C MET A 1 3.29 29.56 5.05
N LYS A 2 4.33 29.12 5.77
CA LYS A 2 5.19 28.01 5.34
C LYS A 2 4.49 26.73 5.81
N TYR A 3 4.18 25.81 4.90
CA TYR A 3 3.75 24.47 5.31
C TYR A 3 4.96 23.78 5.94
N ALA A 4 4.81 23.27 7.16
CA ALA A 4 5.83 22.42 7.77
C ALA A 4 5.93 21.16 6.90
N ARG A 5 7.13 20.84 6.42
CA ARG A 5 7.41 19.55 5.78
C ARG A 5 7.71 18.61 6.93
N VAL A 6 7.09 17.45 6.96
CA VAL A 6 7.19 16.52 8.08
C VAL A 6 7.50 15.14 7.53
N SER A 7 8.42 14.43 8.17
CA SER A 7 8.72 13.02 7.90
C SER A 7 8.19 12.19 9.05
N SER A 8 7.45 11.13 8.74
CA SER A 8 6.79 10.27 9.72
C SER A 8 7.23 8.83 9.55
N VAL A 9 7.42 8.13 10.68
CA VAL A 9 7.65 6.68 10.73
C VAL A 9 6.47 6.04 11.44
N PHE A 10 5.91 4.99 10.84
CA PHE A 10 4.83 4.20 11.40
C PHE A 10 5.29 2.76 11.60
N LYS A 11 4.70 2.06 12.57
CA LYS A 11 4.77 0.61 12.66
C LYS A 11 3.81 -0.03 11.67
N ASP A 12 4.00 -1.33 11.44
CA ASP A 12 3.11 -2.12 10.58
C ASP A 12 1.64 -2.06 11.05
N ASP A 13 1.36 -1.92 12.35
CA ASP A 13 -0.02 -1.76 12.86
C ASP A 13 -0.65 -0.37 12.59
N GLY A 14 0.06 0.51 11.87
CA GLY A 14 -0.33 1.87 11.57
C GLY A 14 -0.11 2.86 12.70
N SER A 15 0.41 2.46 13.87
CA SER A 15 0.74 3.41 14.95
C SER A 15 1.98 4.25 14.60
N SER A 16 1.96 5.54 14.94
CA SER A 16 3.11 6.42 14.71
C SER A 16 4.23 6.14 15.71
N GLU A 17 5.44 5.93 15.21
CA GLU A 17 6.67 5.83 16.02
C GLU A 17 7.31 7.19 16.21
N ASP A 18 7.50 7.92 15.12
CA ASP A 18 8.23 9.19 15.14
C ASP A 18 7.68 10.16 14.10
N ASN A 19 7.83 11.44 14.40
CA ASN A 19 7.41 12.52 13.54
C ASN A 19 8.39 13.70 13.63
N ALA A 20 9.19 13.90 12.58
CA ALA A 20 10.26 14.87 12.54
C ALA A 20 9.95 16.02 11.57
N ASP A 21 10.18 17.25 12.02
CA ASP A 21 10.14 18.42 11.13
C ASP A 21 11.29 18.35 10.13
N SER A 22 10.95 18.31 8.84
CA SER A 22 11.87 18.35 7.72
C SER A 22 11.84 19.68 6.98
N SER A 23 11.22 20.72 7.55
CA SER A 23 11.12 22.05 6.93
C SER A 23 12.47 22.73 6.67
N SER A 24 13.50 22.34 7.42
CA SER A 24 14.88 22.83 7.26
C SER A 24 15.70 21.99 6.26
N VAL A 25 15.18 20.86 5.81
CA VAL A 25 15.80 20.04 4.77
C VAL A 25 15.60 20.72 3.42
N GLY A 26 16.69 20.84 2.65
CA GLY A 26 16.70 21.50 1.34
C GLY A 26 15.97 20.71 0.25
N THR A 27 16.44 20.86 -0.98
CA THR A 27 15.96 20.06 -2.11
C THR A 27 16.46 18.63 -1.95
N LEU A 28 15.53 17.68 -1.95
CA LEU A 28 15.84 16.25 -2.00
C LEU A 28 15.78 15.79 -3.45
N VAL A 29 16.78 15.02 -3.87
CA VAL A 29 16.85 14.37 -5.18
C VAL A 29 16.87 12.86 -4.93
N ASN A 30 15.91 12.14 -5.53
CA ASN A 30 15.74 10.70 -5.36
C ASN A 30 16.09 9.98 -6.68
N ASP A 31 17.34 10.13 -7.14
CA ASP A 31 17.84 9.59 -8.41
C ASP A 31 18.91 8.48 -8.24
N GLY A 32 19.19 8.07 -7.00
CA GLY A 32 20.15 7.03 -6.68
C GLY A 32 19.57 5.60 -6.65
N ASP A 33 20.48 4.62 -6.64
CA ASP A 33 20.13 3.21 -6.49
C ASP A 33 19.55 2.91 -5.10
N LEU A 34 18.42 2.20 -5.04
CA LEU A 34 17.95 1.55 -3.83
C LEU A 34 18.71 0.23 -3.63
N ILE A 35 19.55 0.16 -2.61
CA ILE A 35 20.35 -1.03 -2.31
C ILE A 35 19.82 -1.69 -1.05
N LEU A 36 19.46 -2.98 -1.14
CA LEU A 36 18.91 -3.77 -0.06
C LEU A 36 19.81 -4.95 0.25
N GLY A 37 19.93 -5.33 1.52
CA GLY A 37 20.63 -6.56 1.92
C GLY A 37 22.15 -6.56 1.67
N LYS A 38 22.75 -5.44 1.25
CA LYS A 38 24.19 -5.30 1.02
C LYS A 38 24.77 -4.28 2.01
N GLY A 39 25.78 -4.69 2.77
CA GLY A 39 26.59 -3.76 3.57
C GLY A 39 27.27 -2.71 2.70
N ASP A 40 27.61 -1.56 3.28
CA ASP A 40 28.16 -0.36 2.64
C ASP A 40 28.89 -0.62 1.31
N VAL A 41 28.28 -0.21 0.20
CA VAL A 41 28.86 -0.30 -1.16
C VAL A 41 30.19 0.45 -1.32
N ASN A 42 30.49 1.37 -0.41
CA ASN A 42 31.61 2.29 -0.50
C ASN A 42 32.80 1.93 0.38
N THR A 43 32.72 0.87 1.20
CA THR A 43 33.80 0.51 2.14
C THR A 43 34.29 -0.92 1.88
N PRO A 44 35.42 -1.11 1.17
CA PRO A 44 36.02 -2.43 1.00
C PRO A 44 36.31 -3.09 2.36
N GLY A 45 35.70 -4.27 2.61
CA GLY A 45 35.89 -5.03 3.84
C GLY A 45 34.88 -4.75 4.97
N SER A 46 33.81 -3.97 4.74
CA SER A 46 32.75 -3.81 5.74
C SER A 46 31.96 -5.12 5.94
N SER A 47 32.11 -5.74 7.12
CA SER A 47 31.38 -6.94 7.56
C SER A 47 29.95 -6.65 8.06
N LEU A 48 29.27 -5.64 7.51
CA LEU A 48 27.85 -5.48 7.79
C LEU A 48 27.15 -6.69 7.18
N LYS A 49 26.68 -7.59 8.03
CA LYS A 49 25.81 -8.68 7.61
C LYS A 49 24.63 -7.99 6.93
N GLY A 50 24.40 -8.33 5.65
CA GLY A 50 23.19 -7.92 4.95
C GLY A 50 21.97 -8.24 5.79
N VAL A 51 20.83 -7.62 5.47
CA VAL A 51 19.54 -7.96 6.10
C VAL A 51 19.43 -9.49 6.20
N ILE A 52 19.39 -10.00 7.43
CA ILE A 52 19.19 -11.42 7.71
C ILE A 52 17.71 -11.59 7.99
N GLY A 53 16.99 -12.13 7.04
CA GLY A 53 15.55 -12.32 7.10
C GLY A 53 14.95 -12.38 5.71
N ASP A 54 13.70 -12.81 5.65
CA ASP A 54 12.92 -12.77 4.42
C ASP A 54 12.31 -11.38 4.27
N LEU A 55 12.39 -10.82 3.07
CA LEU A 55 11.73 -9.57 2.69
C LEU A 55 10.63 -9.92 1.68
N ASP A 56 9.46 -9.35 1.89
CA ASP A 56 8.35 -9.42 0.93
C ASP A 56 7.66 -8.06 0.82
N GLU A 57 6.99 -7.83 -0.31
CA GLU A 57 6.07 -6.70 -0.57
C GLU A 57 6.62 -5.29 -0.30
N MET A 58 7.85 -5.02 -0.75
CA MET A 58 8.43 -3.67 -0.68
C MET A 58 7.81 -2.73 -1.72
N GLU A 59 7.28 -1.60 -1.26
CA GLU A 59 6.66 -0.60 -2.13
C GLU A 59 7.22 0.81 -1.87
N ILE A 60 7.31 1.60 -2.96
CA ILE A 60 7.70 3.02 -2.90
C ILE A 60 6.62 3.85 -3.57
N HIS A 61 6.10 4.80 -2.82
CA HIS A 61 5.11 5.76 -3.29
C HIS A 61 5.76 7.11 -3.60
N SER A 62 5.36 7.75 -4.70
CA SER A 62 5.79 9.11 -5.05
C SER A 62 5.06 10.20 -4.26
N VAL A 63 4.12 9.80 -3.40
CA VAL A 63 3.28 10.65 -2.56
C VAL A 63 3.38 10.21 -1.11
N ALA A 64 3.16 11.13 -0.18
CA ALA A 64 3.08 10.80 1.23
C ALA A 64 1.74 10.08 1.52
N LEU A 65 1.81 8.87 2.06
CA LEU A 65 0.64 8.14 2.53
C LEU A 65 0.18 8.69 3.89
N SER A 66 -1.14 8.66 4.12
CA SER A 66 -1.68 8.93 5.45
C SER A 66 -1.58 7.70 6.34
N GLN A 67 -1.68 7.92 7.65
CA GLN A 67 -1.74 6.84 8.64
C GLN A 67 -2.87 5.84 8.34
N ASP A 68 -4.05 6.35 7.95
CA ASP A 68 -5.20 5.51 7.59
C ASP A 68 -4.90 4.59 6.39
N TRP A 69 -4.18 5.10 5.38
CA TRP A 69 -3.79 4.30 4.21
C TRP A 69 -2.81 3.19 4.60
N ILE A 70 -1.82 3.51 5.44
CA ILE A 70 -0.84 2.53 5.94
C ILE A 70 -1.55 1.42 6.73
N GLN A 71 -2.55 1.77 7.54
CA GLN A 71 -3.33 0.79 8.29
C GLN A 71 -4.19 -0.10 7.38
N ILE A 72 -4.75 0.46 6.31
CA ILE A 72 -5.51 -0.32 5.31
C ILE A 72 -4.59 -1.34 4.62
N ASP A 73 -3.40 -0.91 4.18
CA ASP A 73 -2.45 -1.81 3.52
C ASP A 73 -2.01 -2.94 4.45
N TYR A 74 -1.71 -2.65 5.71
CA TYR A 74 -1.41 -3.68 6.71
C TYR A 74 -2.54 -4.71 6.86
N ASN A 75 -3.79 -4.25 7.00
CA ASN A 75 -4.92 -5.16 7.16
C ASN A 75 -5.12 -6.05 5.93
N ASN A 76 -4.88 -5.52 4.74
CA ASN A 76 -4.95 -6.27 3.49
C ASN A 76 -3.88 -7.36 3.40
N GLN A 77 -2.67 -7.10 3.87
CA GLN A 77 -1.58 -8.08 3.90
C GLN A 77 -1.75 -9.11 5.02
N SER A 78 -2.14 -8.66 6.22
CA SER A 78 -2.25 -9.51 7.41
C SER A 78 -3.46 -10.45 7.36
N SER A 79 -4.59 -9.99 6.81
CA SER A 79 -5.79 -10.81 6.71
C SER A 79 -6.66 -10.43 5.49
N PRO A 80 -6.26 -10.86 4.28
CA PRO A 80 -6.97 -10.52 3.03
C PRO A 80 -8.45 -10.92 3.05
N SER A 81 -8.79 -12.00 3.76
CA SER A 81 -10.15 -12.55 3.87
C SER A 81 -11.11 -11.70 4.71
N THR A 82 -10.61 -10.70 5.44
CA THR A 82 -11.48 -9.73 6.13
C THR A 82 -12.10 -8.73 5.16
N PHE A 83 -11.53 -8.56 3.98
CA PHE A 83 -11.96 -7.57 2.98
C PHE A 83 -12.98 -8.14 1.99
N TYR A 84 -12.96 -9.45 1.74
CA TYR A 84 -13.91 -10.13 0.86
C TYR A 84 -14.13 -11.58 1.30
N SER A 85 -15.37 -12.06 1.21
CA SER A 85 -15.70 -13.46 1.37
C SER A 85 -15.82 -14.14 0.01
N VAL A 86 -15.16 -15.30 -0.13
CA VAL A 86 -15.37 -16.18 -1.28
C VAL A 86 -16.52 -17.12 -0.92
N SER A 87 -17.60 -17.10 -1.70
CA SER A 87 -18.68 -18.09 -1.54
C SER A 87 -18.23 -19.44 -2.08
N ASP A 88 -18.79 -20.54 -1.57
CA ASP A 88 -18.54 -21.88 -2.09
C ASP A 88 -18.78 -21.93 -3.60
N GLU A 89 -17.89 -22.62 -4.32
CA GLU A 89 -18.09 -22.91 -5.74
C GLU A 89 -19.36 -23.76 -5.87
N GLN A 90 -20.38 -23.21 -6.54
CA GLN A 90 -21.59 -23.96 -6.83
C GLN A 90 -21.28 -25.01 -7.90
N GLY A 91 -20.96 -26.23 -7.45
CA GLY A 91 -20.79 -27.41 -8.31
C GLY A 91 -21.97 -27.54 -9.27
N GLY A 92 -21.70 -27.32 -10.55
CA GLY A 92 -22.74 -27.24 -11.56
C GLY A 92 -23.47 -28.56 -11.73
N VAL A 93 -24.80 -28.54 -11.55
CA VAL A 93 -25.71 -29.15 -12.51
C VAL A 93 -27.02 -28.34 -12.56
N THR A 94 -27.35 -27.92 -13.79
CA THR A 94 -28.56 -27.25 -14.28
C THR A 94 -28.63 -25.73 -14.09
N ALA A 95 -28.64 -25.04 -15.23
CA ALA A 95 -28.71 -23.59 -15.36
C ALA A 95 -29.91 -23.01 -14.59
N ARG A 96 -29.64 -22.28 -13.50
CA ARG A 96 -30.62 -21.36 -12.90
C ARG A 96 -30.49 -20.01 -13.62
N PRO A 97 -31.60 -19.41 -14.08
CA PRO A 97 -31.55 -18.12 -14.76
C PRO A 97 -30.97 -17.07 -13.80
N LEU A 98 -30.05 -16.24 -14.33
CA LEU A 98 -29.34 -15.22 -13.59
C LEU A 98 -30.32 -14.27 -12.89
N PRO A 99 -30.21 -14.02 -11.56
CA PRO A 99 -30.86 -12.85 -10.98
C PRO A 99 -30.18 -11.60 -11.55
N GLN A 100 -30.87 -10.94 -12.48
CA GLN A 100 -30.51 -9.63 -13.00
C GLN A 100 -30.38 -8.65 -11.82
N ARG A 101 -29.26 -7.92 -11.77
CA ARG A 101 -29.00 -6.82 -10.83
C ARG A 101 -30.19 -5.84 -10.83
N VAL A 102 -31.00 -5.88 -9.78
CA VAL A 102 -32.03 -4.85 -9.54
C VAL A 102 -31.31 -3.62 -8.98
N LEU A 103 -31.16 -2.59 -9.81
CA LEU A 103 -30.67 -1.29 -9.38
C LEU A 103 -31.79 -0.55 -8.63
N SER A 104 -31.90 -0.75 -7.32
CA SER A 104 -32.74 0.11 -6.48
C SER A 104 -31.88 1.24 -5.90
N GLY A 105 -31.71 2.31 -6.67
CA GLY A 105 -31.10 3.56 -6.23
C GLY A 105 -31.43 4.66 -7.25
N PRO A 106 -31.68 5.91 -6.83
CA PRO A 106 -32.46 6.88 -7.59
C PRO A 106 -31.76 7.52 -8.81
N PHE A 107 -30.60 7.03 -9.25
CA PHE A 107 -29.91 7.61 -10.40
C PHE A 107 -30.23 6.84 -11.69
N ALA A 108 -31.49 6.93 -12.11
CA ALA A 108 -31.91 6.58 -13.47
C ALA A 108 -31.57 7.76 -14.41
N GLY A 109 -30.33 7.82 -14.87
CA GLY A 109 -29.89 8.63 -16.00
C GLY A 109 -29.18 7.74 -17.03
N PRO A 110 -29.40 7.92 -18.34
CA PRO A 110 -28.90 6.99 -19.33
C PRO A 110 -27.37 7.06 -19.45
N PHE A 111 -26.69 5.95 -19.14
CA PHE A 111 -25.34 5.70 -19.61
C PHE A 111 -25.40 5.40 -21.11
N ASN A 112 -25.12 6.41 -21.95
CA ASN A 112 -24.78 6.19 -23.36
C ASN A 112 -23.31 5.77 -23.41
N GLY A 113 -23.06 4.47 -23.51
CA GLY A 113 -21.77 3.95 -23.95
C GLY A 113 -21.67 3.96 -25.47
N VAL A 114 -20.53 4.38 -26.01
CA VAL A 114 -19.97 3.85 -27.24
C VAL A 114 -18.53 3.45 -26.91
N PHE A 115 -18.19 2.23 -27.32
CA PHE A 115 -17.01 1.40 -27.06
C PHE A 115 -15.67 2.11 -26.77
#